data_AF-A0AAP9E3C0-F1
#
_entry.id   AF-A0AAP9E3C0-F1
#
_cell.length_a   1.000
_cell.length_b   1.000
_cell.length_c   1.000
_cell.angle_alpha   90.00
_cell.angle_beta   90.00
_cell.angle_gamma   90.00
#
_symmetry.space_group_name_H-M   'P 1'
#
loop_
_entity.id
_entity.type
_entity.pdbx_description
1 polymer ?
#
loop_
_entity_poly.entity_id
_entity_poly.type
_entity_poly.pdbx_seq_one_letter_code
_entity_poly.pdbx_strand_id
1 'polypeptide(L)'
;MIRPLLKHLHWTAPSVTLAVLLMVNWFFYQEVVDISALEPGPFTEASTKGQVTSAQSQFGGDIKISHTLARPLFSQTRREFVAEIPRTTSKPVEEVVATQPTEQALRPQFSFQGTRLFGSQASALVALDPVQPAIWLSAGDQLQGWVVEEVGRDTLILANGEQKATYALFAPVEETPEAGKDKGVPNGQ
;
A
#
# COMPACT_ATOMS: atom_id res chain seq x y z
N MET A 1 -72.55 -5.29 15.78
CA MET A 1 -71.67 -5.05 14.62
C MET A 1 -70.30 -4.64 15.14
N ILE A 2 -69.35 -5.57 15.23
CA ILE A 2 -67.96 -5.28 15.63
C ILE A 2 -67.04 -6.13 14.75
N ARG A 3 -66.23 -5.47 13.92
CA ARG A 3 -65.06 -6.05 13.23
C ARG A 3 -63.92 -5.05 13.35
N PRO A 4 -62.83 -5.42 14.02
CA PRO A 4 -61.52 -5.01 13.54
C PRO A 4 -60.52 -6.16 13.69
N LEU A 5 -60.12 -6.79 12.58
CA LEU A 5 -59.06 -7.80 12.63
C LEU A 5 -58.41 -7.91 11.26
N LEU A 6 -57.55 -6.94 10.89
CA LEU A 6 -56.62 -7.08 9.77
C LEU A 6 -55.54 -5.95 9.78
N LYS A 7 -54.73 -5.83 10.84
CA LYS A 7 -53.61 -4.85 10.88
C LYS A 7 -52.30 -5.37 11.52
N HIS A 8 -52.02 -6.68 11.51
CA HIS A 8 -50.75 -7.23 12.02
C HIS A 8 -49.94 -8.05 11.02
N LEU A 9 -50.35 -8.12 9.75
CA LEU A 9 -49.79 -9.11 8.82
C LEU A 9 -48.46 -8.69 8.15
N HIS A 10 -48.01 -7.44 8.30
CA HIS A 10 -46.78 -6.94 7.65
C HIS A 10 -45.57 -6.78 8.58
N TRP A 11 -45.72 -6.94 9.90
CA TRP A 11 -44.60 -6.83 10.87
C TRP A 11 -43.99 -8.20 11.24
N THR A 12 -44.67 -9.31 10.99
CA THR A 12 -44.13 -10.64 11.30
C THR A 12 -43.12 -11.15 10.27
N ALA A 13 -43.25 -10.73 9.00
CA ALA A 13 -42.37 -11.14 7.91
C ALA A 13 -40.88 -10.80 8.14
N PRO A 14 -40.47 -9.56 8.51
CA PRO A 14 -39.06 -9.27 8.74
C PRO A 14 -38.49 -10.00 9.96
N SER A 15 -39.27 -10.18 11.04
CA SER A 15 -38.81 -10.91 12.23
C SER A 15 -38.55 -12.39 11.95
N VAL A 16 -39.41 -13.06 11.17
CA VAL A 16 -39.20 -14.47 10.79
C VAL A 16 -37.94 -14.59 9.94
N THR A 17 -37.72 -13.68 9.00
CA THR A 17 -36.53 -13.68 8.15
C THR A 17 -35.24 -13.49 8.95
N LEU A 18 -35.25 -12.54 9.91
CA LEU A 18 -34.13 -12.32 10.83
C LEU A 18 -33.84 -13.54 11.70
N ALA A 19 -34.89 -14.16 12.25
CA ALA A 19 -34.74 -15.37 13.07
C ALA A 19 -34.16 -16.54 12.28
N VAL A 20 -34.58 -16.74 11.03
CA VAL A 20 -34.01 -17.77 10.14
C VAL A 20 -32.54 -17.48 9.84
N LEU A 21 -32.18 -16.23 9.52
CA LEU A 21 -30.78 -15.85 9.26
C LEU A 21 -29.88 -16.07 10.48
N LEU A 22 -30.37 -15.70 11.68
CA LEU A 22 -29.63 -15.93 12.92
C LEU A 22 -29.48 -17.41 13.24
N MET A 23 -30.52 -18.21 12.99
CA MET A 23 -30.47 -19.67 13.20
C MET A 23 -29.48 -20.34 12.25
N VAL A 24 -29.46 -19.94 10.98
CA VAL A 24 -28.49 -20.44 9.99
C VAL A 24 -27.06 -20.05 10.37
N ASN A 25 -26.84 -18.79 10.77
CA ASN A 25 -25.53 -18.32 11.21
C ASN A 25 -25.06 -19.06 12.48
N TRP A 26 -25.97 -19.28 13.45
CA TRP A 26 -25.70 -20.08 14.65
C TRP A 26 -25.31 -21.52 14.30
N PHE A 27 -26.01 -22.14 13.35
CA PHE A 27 -25.72 -23.51 12.91
C PHE A 27 -24.30 -23.64 12.35
N PHE A 28 -23.88 -22.71 11.47
CA PHE A 28 -22.51 -22.71 10.95
C PHE A 28 -21.46 -22.46 12.03
N TYR A 29 -21.79 -21.71 13.09
CA TYR A 29 -20.88 -21.46 14.20
C TYR A 29 -20.58 -22.70 15.05
N GLN A 30 -21.46 -23.71 15.01
CA GLN A 30 -21.28 -24.96 15.74
C GLN A 30 -20.43 -25.98 14.97
N GLU A 31 -20.20 -25.78 13.68
CA GLU A 31 -19.31 -26.64 12.90
C GLU A 31 -17.86 -26.21 13.12
N VAL A 32 -17.11 -27.03 13.86
CA VAL A 32 -15.66 -26.88 13.95
C VAL A 32 -15.07 -27.29 12.60
N VAL A 33 -14.73 -26.31 11.78
CA VAL A 33 -14.03 -26.54 10.51
C VAL A 33 -12.62 -27.03 10.84
N ASP A 34 -12.33 -28.27 10.46
CA ASP A 34 -10.98 -28.80 10.57
C ASP A 34 -10.05 -28.08 9.61
N ILE A 35 -9.19 -27.23 10.17
CA ILE A 35 -8.14 -26.46 9.48
C ILE A 35 -6.75 -27.09 9.65
N SER A 36 -6.70 -28.37 10.03
CA SER A 36 -5.43 -29.08 10.12
C SER A 36 -4.73 -29.03 8.76
N ALA A 37 -3.46 -28.63 8.77
CA ALA A 37 -2.65 -28.63 7.56
C ALA A 37 -2.65 -30.06 7.01
N LEU A 38 -3.12 -30.23 5.78
CA LEU A 38 -2.90 -31.49 5.07
C LEU A 38 -1.38 -31.61 4.93
N GLU A 39 -0.80 -32.56 5.68
CA GLU A 39 0.57 -33.00 5.46
C GLU A 39 0.74 -33.21 3.95
N PRO A 40 1.77 -32.64 3.31
CA PRO A 40 2.04 -32.89 1.91
C PRO A 40 2.43 -34.37 1.76
N GLY A 41 1.42 -35.22 1.60
CA GLY A 41 1.60 -36.62 1.29
C GLY A 41 2.33 -36.76 -0.04
N PRO A 42 3.11 -37.83 -0.23
CA PRO A 42 3.67 -38.12 -1.53
C PRO A 42 2.52 -38.24 -2.53
N PHE A 43 2.56 -37.40 -3.57
CA PHE A 43 1.62 -37.42 -4.68
C PHE A 43 1.42 -38.85 -5.16
N THR A 44 0.33 -39.46 -4.72
CA THR A 44 -0.13 -40.73 -5.25
C THR A 44 -1.25 -40.34 -6.20
N GLU A 45 -0.90 -40.31 -7.48
CA GLU A 45 -1.78 -39.99 -8.60
C GLU A 45 -3.00 -40.93 -8.59
N ALA A 46 -4.08 -40.51 -7.93
CA ALA A 46 -5.39 -41.09 -8.17
C ALA A 46 -5.84 -40.60 -9.55
N SER A 47 -5.66 -41.49 -10.53
CA SER A 47 -6.10 -41.39 -11.91
C SER A 47 -7.56 -40.97 -12.02
N THR A 48 -7.81 -39.67 -12.12
CA THR A 48 -9.01 -39.13 -12.76
C THR A 48 -8.66 -38.89 -14.22
N LYS A 49 -9.27 -39.68 -15.10
CA LYS A 49 -9.21 -39.59 -16.56
C LYS A 49 -9.58 -38.17 -17.03
N GLY A 50 -8.61 -37.29 -17.01
CA GLY A 50 -8.64 -35.93 -17.50
C GLY A 50 -7.23 -35.65 -18.00
N GLN A 51 -7.06 -35.82 -19.30
CA GLN A 51 -5.81 -35.75 -20.03
C GLN A 51 -5.14 -34.39 -19.79
N VAL A 52 -4.25 -34.33 -18.79
CA VAL A 52 -3.36 -33.19 -18.60
C VAL A 52 -2.34 -33.30 -19.70
N THR A 53 -2.60 -32.58 -20.80
CA THR A 53 -1.55 -32.30 -21.80
C THR A 53 -0.47 -31.56 -21.04
N SER A 54 0.60 -32.28 -20.70
CA SER A 54 1.84 -31.68 -20.25
C SER A 54 2.21 -30.68 -21.34
N ALA A 55 2.19 -29.39 -21.03
CA ALA A 55 2.87 -28.41 -21.85
C ALA A 55 4.37 -28.72 -21.75
N GLN A 56 4.81 -29.71 -22.52
CA GLN A 56 6.20 -29.85 -22.89
C GLN A 56 6.57 -28.51 -23.50
N SER A 57 7.41 -27.80 -22.77
CA SER A 57 8.01 -26.55 -23.20
C SER A 57 8.58 -26.75 -24.59
N GLN A 58 7.86 -26.27 -25.61
CA GLN A 58 8.32 -26.21 -26.99
C GLN A 58 9.37 -25.10 -27.11
N PHE A 59 10.50 -25.25 -26.42
CA PHE A 59 11.75 -24.65 -26.88
C PHE A 59 12.48 -25.67 -27.77
N GLY A 60 11.77 -26.13 -28.80
CA GLY A 60 12.27 -26.96 -29.90
C GLY A 60 12.64 -26.09 -31.10
N GLY A 61 13.36 -25.01 -30.84
CA GLY A 61 13.99 -24.17 -31.85
C GLY A 61 15.38 -23.86 -31.35
N ASP A 62 16.37 -24.04 -32.21
CA ASP A 62 17.77 -23.70 -31.95
C ASP A 62 17.86 -22.18 -31.77
N ILE A 63 17.47 -21.67 -30.58
CA ILE A 63 17.55 -20.26 -30.26
C ILE A 63 19.03 -19.98 -30.20
N LYS A 64 19.56 -19.24 -31.18
CA LYS A 64 20.87 -18.61 -31.10
C LYS A 64 20.85 -17.58 -29.98
N ILE A 65 20.99 -18.04 -28.73
CA ILE A 65 21.13 -17.23 -27.51
C ILE A 65 22.49 -16.48 -27.51
N SER A 66 23.32 -16.69 -28.54
CA SER A 66 24.63 -16.07 -28.73
C SER A 66 24.59 -14.53 -28.58
N HIS A 67 23.52 -13.87 -29.04
CA HIS A 67 23.39 -12.42 -28.92
C HIS A 67 23.08 -11.96 -27.48
N THR A 68 22.33 -12.73 -26.70
CA THR A 68 22.00 -12.41 -25.30
C THR A 68 23.16 -12.70 -24.36
N LEU A 69 23.97 -13.72 -24.67
CA LEU A 69 25.23 -14.01 -23.95
C LEU A 69 26.33 -12.98 -24.22
N ALA A 70 26.33 -12.35 -25.40
CA ALA A 70 27.31 -11.30 -25.74
C ALA A 70 27.06 -9.99 -24.98
N ARG A 71 25.88 -9.80 -24.38
CA ARG A 71 25.51 -8.63 -23.58
C ARG A 71 24.75 -9.08 -22.34
N PRO A 72 25.43 -9.73 -21.38
CA PRO A 72 24.76 -10.17 -20.16
C PRO A 72 24.15 -8.95 -19.47
N LEU A 73 22.87 -9.05 -19.12
CA LEU A 73 22.13 -8.01 -18.40
C LEU A 73 22.82 -7.65 -17.05
N PHE A 74 23.61 -8.59 -16.54
CA PHE A 74 24.35 -8.52 -15.29
C PHE A 74 25.87 -8.64 -15.52
N SER A 75 26.46 -7.89 -16.45
CA SER A 75 27.93 -7.75 -16.45
C SER A 75 28.39 -7.06 -15.15
N GLN A 76 29.35 -7.65 -14.44
CA GLN A 76 29.93 -7.05 -13.22
C GLN A 76 30.48 -5.63 -13.47
N THR A 77 30.89 -5.33 -14.69
CA THR A 77 31.23 -3.98 -15.13
C THR A 77 29.95 -3.21 -15.47
N ARG A 78 29.30 -2.64 -14.46
CA ARG A 78 28.26 -1.62 -14.67
C ARG A 78 28.92 -0.38 -15.27
N ARG A 79 28.30 0.27 -16.25
CA ARG A 79 28.75 1.61 -16.68
C ARG A 79 28.50 2.59 -15.54
N GLU A 80 29.52 3.35 -15.17
CA GLU A 80 29.35 4.48 -14.25
C GLU A 80 28.35 5.47 -14.86
N PHE A 81 27.35 5.85 -14.07
CA PHE A 81 26.37 6.84 -14.46
C PHE A 81 27.03 8.22 -14.40
N VAL A 82 27.20 8.87 -15.55
CA VAL A 82 27.57 10.29 -15.60
C VAL A 82 26.28 11.08 -15.69
N ALA A 83 25.90 11.72 -14.57
CA ALA A 83 24.76 12.62 -14.54
C ALA A 83 25.01 13.81 -15.46
N GLU A 84 24.13 14.05 -16.44
CA GLU A 84 24.15 15.27 -17.21
C GLU A 84 23.65 16.42 -16.33
N ILE A 85 24.48 17.44 -16.16
CA ILE A 85 24.21 18.56 -15.25
C ILE A 85 22.95 19.29 -15.76
N PRO A 86 21.87 19.38 -14.97
CA PRO A 86 20.68 20.11 -15.37
C PRO A 86 21.05 21.59 -15.53
N ARG A 87 20.83 22.15 -16.72
CA ARG A 87 20.90 23.61 -16.91
C ARG A 87 19.73 24.24 -16.15
N THR A 88 20.04 24.86 -15.01
CA THR A 88 19.09 25.60 -14.19
C THR A 88 18.45 26.72 -15.00
N THR A 89 17.21 26.53 -15.45
CA THR A 89 16.38 27.64 -15.90
C THR A 89 15.69 28.19 -14.66
N SER A 90 16.03 29.42 -14.27
CA SER A 90 15.42 30.12 -13.14
C SER A 90 13.92 30.33 -13.39
N LYS A 91 13.08 29.69 -12.58
CA LYS A 91 11.64 29.95 -12.55
C LYS A 91 11.38 31.16 -11.63
N PRO A 92 10.59 32.17 -12.05
CA PRO A 92 10.25 33.31 -11.21
C PRO A 92 9.58 32.87 -9.90
N VAL A 93 10.05 33.44 -8.79
CA VAL A 93 9.49 33.27 -7.45
C VAL A 93 8.16 34.04 -7.41
N GLU A 94 7.06 33.30 -7.23
CA GLU A 94 5.76 33.87 -6.93
C GLU A 94 5.73 34.23 -5.44
N GLU A 95 5.39 35.49 -5.16
CA GLU A 95 5.37 36.09 -3.83
C GLU A 95 4.23 35.49 -3.01
N VAL A 96 4.57 34.64 -2.03
CA VAL A 96 3.61 34.09 -1.09
C VAL A 96 3.25 35.17 -0.07
N VAL A 97 2.03 35.67 -0.17
CA VAL A 97 1.41 36.58 0.81
C VAL A 97 1.39 35.87 2.18
N ALA A 98 2.06 36.48 3.15
CA ALA A 98 2.12 35.97 4.52
C ALA A 98 0.77 36.14 5.23
N THR A 99 0.07 35.03 5.47
CA THR A 99 -1.07 34.99 6.40
C THR A 99 -0.55 34.89 7.83
N GLN A 100 -1.21 35.63 8.73
CA GLN A 100 -0.87 35.84 10.14
C GLN A 100 -0.65 34.54 10.95
N PRO A 101 0.08 34.62 12.08
CA PRO A 101 0.39 33.47 12.91
C PRO A 101 -0.86 32.99 13.67
N THR A 102 -1.66 32.17 13.02
CA THR A 102 -2.62 31.29 13.69
C THR A 102 -1.82 30.29 14.52
N GLU A 103 -2.25 30.03 15.76
CA GLU A 103 -1.66 29.04 16.68
C GLU A 103 -1.14 27.84 15.88
N GLN A 104 0.19 27.64 15.88
CA GLN A 104 0.79 26.55 15.12
C GLN A 104 0.27 25.24 15.71
N ALA A 105 -0.68 24.60 15.03
CA ALA A 105 -1.10 23.27 15.40
C ALA A 105 0.14 22.40 15.25
N LEU A 106 0.52 21.73 16.33
CA LEU A 106 1.71 20.89 16.32
C LEU A 106 1.52 19.81 15.27
N ARG A 107 2.45 19.74 14.31
CA ARG A 107 2.44 18.71 13.27
C ARG A 107 2.56 17.33 13.94
N PRO A 108 1.65 16.38 13.65
CA PRO A 108 1.67 15.08 14.28
C PRO A 108 2.92 14.30 13.84
N GLN A 109 3.62 13.70 14.80
CA GLN A 109 4.76 12.84 14.50
C GLN A 109 4.31 11.39 14.47
N PHE A 110 4.46 10.77 13.31
CA PHE A 110 4.14 9.37 13.08
C PHE A 110 4.98 8.83 11.95
N SER A 111 5.07 7.50 11.87
CA SER A 111 5.69 6.81 10.74
C SER A 111 4.61 6.45 9.72
N PHE A 112 4.75 7.00 8.51
CA PHE A 112 3.92 6.63 7.37
C PHE A 112 4.51 5.37 6.73
N GLN A 113 3.80 4.25 6.84
CA GLN A 113 4.33 2.93 6.47
C GLN A 113 3.87 2.44 5.10
N GLY A 114 2.75 2.94 4.59
CA GLY A 114 2.28 2.55 3.26
C GLY A 114 0.87 3.03 2.94
N THR A 115 0.41 2.69 1.75
CA THR A 115 -0.93 2.99 1.26
C THR A 115 -1.58 1.71 0.73
N ARG A 116 -2.91 1.66 0.78
CA ARG A 116 -3.70 0.62 0.11
C ARG A 116 -4.78 1.28 -0.72
N LEU A 117 -5.09 0.67 -1.85
CA LEU A 117 -6.19 1.07 -2.71
C LEU A 117 -7.19 -0.08 -2.81
N PHE A 118 -8.43 0.15 -2.40
CA PHE A 118 -9.54 -0.78 -2.58
C PHE A 118 -10.61 -0.11 -3.45
N GLY A 119 -10.65 -0.47 -4.74
CA GLY A 119 -11.51 0.18 -5.72
C GLY A 119 -11.15 1.66 -5.89
N SER A 120 -12.08 2.56 -5.55
CA SER A 120 -11.89 4.01 -5.58
C SER A 120 -11.48 4.61 -4.23
N GLN A 121 -11.34 3.80 -3.18
CA GLN A 121 -11.00 4.26 -1.84
C GLN A 121 -9.52 4.00 -1.55
N ALA A 122 -8.81 5.04 -1.11
CA ALA A 122 -7.43 4.95 -0.65
C ALA A 122 -7.38 5.04 0.88
N SER A 123 -6.54 4.21 1.50
CA SER A 123 -6.22 4.32 2.94
C SER A 123 -4.71 4.33 3.15
N ALA A 124 -4.25 5.09 4.13
CA ALA A 124 -2.86 5.16 4.56
C ALA A 124 -2.65 4.31 5.82
N LEU A 125 -1.52 3.62 5.91
CA LEU A 125 -1.08 2.90 7.09
C LEU A 125 -0.13 3.79 7.89
N VAL A 126 -0.52 4.11 9.11
CA VAL A 126 0.20 5.04 9.98
C VAL A 126 0.48 4.38 11.32
N ALA A 127 1.74 4.44 11.78
CA ALA A 127 2.12 4.05 13.13
C ALA A 127 2.50 5.27 13.96
N LEU A 128 1.78 5.50 15.04
CA LEU A 128 2.05 6.57 15.99
C LEU A 128 3.28 6.27 16.86
N ASP A 129 3.51 5.00 17.16
CA ASP A 129 4.60 4.52 17.99
C ASP A 129 5.11 3.20 17.38
N PRO A 130 6.43 2.93 17.35
CA PRO A 130 6.98 1.67 16.88
C PRO A 130 6.46 0.42 17.61
N VAL A 131 5.96 0.56 18.84
CA VAL A 131 5.43 -0.55 19.65
C VAL A 131 3.93 -0.77 19.42
N GLN A 132 3.21 0.26 18.96
CA GLN A 132 1.77 0.17 18.73
C GLN A 132 1.45 -0.38 17.34
N PRO A 133 0.34 -1.13 17.20
CA PRO A 133 -0.11 -1.60 15.91
C PRO A 133 -0.42 -0.40 14.99
N ALA A 134 0.06 -0.48 13.75
CA ALA A 134 -0.24 0.53 12.75
C ALA A 134 -1.74 0.55 12.41
N ILE A 135 -2.28 1.74 12.18
CA ILE A 135 -3.71 1.99 11.98
C ILE A 135 -3.93 2.40 10.52
N TRP A 136 -5.00 1.88 9.91
CA TRP A 136 -5.44 2.32 8.59
C TRP A 136 -6.34 3.54 8.71
N LEU A 137 -5.97 4.62 8.03
CA LEU A 137 -6.72 5.88 7.96
C LEU A 137 -7.20 6.12 6.53
N SER A 138 -8.44 6.54 6.37
CA SER A 138 -9.03 6.93 5.09
C SER A 138 -9.30 8.44 5.06
N ALA A 139 -9.60 8.99 3.88
CA ALA A 139 -10.00 10.39 3.77
C ALA A 139 -11.21 10.69 4.67
N GLY A 140 -11.10 11.75 5.47
CA GLY A 140 -12.07 12.15 6.49
C GLY A 140 -11.76 11.66 7.92
N ASP A 141 -10.87 10.69 8.09
CA ASP A 141 -10.49 10.21 9.43
C ASP A 141 -9.64 11.25 10.18
N GLN A 142 -9.69 11.21 11.52
CA GLN A 142 -8.96 12.14 12.36
C GLN A 142 -7.77 11.46 13.06
N LEU A 143 -6.61 12.12 13.02
CA LEU A 143 -5.37 11.71 13.65
C LEU A 143 -4.80 12.85 14.48
N GLN A 144 -4.77 12.70 15.80
CA GLN A 144 -4.21 13.71 16.74
C GLN A 144 -4.75 15.14 16.49
N GLY A 145 -6.05 15.27 16.17
CA GLY A 145 -6.71 16.54 15.87
C GLY A 145 -6.60 17.02 14.42
N TRP A 146 -5.82 16.35 13.57
CA TRP A 146 -5.73 16.60 12.13
C TRP A 146 -6.67 15.69 11.36
N VAL A 147 -7.28 16.18 10.29
CA VAL A 147 -8.17 15.39 9.42
C VAL A 147 -7.41 14.97 8.17
N VAL A 148 -7.57 13.71 7.75
CA VAL A 148 -7.04 13.23 6.47
C VAL A 148 -7.82 13.87 5.33
N GLU A 149 -7.20 14.80 4.62
CA GLU A 149 -7.81 15.45 3.46
C GLU A 149 -7.72 14.55 2.23
N GLU A 150 -6.53 13.99 1.99
CA GLU A 150 -6.27 13.17 0.82
C GLU A 150 -5.25 12.07 1.12
N VAL A 151 -5.50 10.87 0.56
CA VAL A 151 -4.57 9.75 0.53
C VAL A 151 -4.20 9.48 -0.93
N GLY A 152 -2.98 9.85 -1.30
CA GLY A 152 -2.39 9.56 -2.61
C GLY A 152 -1.73 8.18 -2.66
N ARG A 153 -0.99 7.92 -3.74
CA ARG A 153 -0.25 6.65 -3.90
C ARG A 153 0.92 6.55 -2.90
N ASP A 154 1.64 7.62 -2.72
CA ASP A 154 2.87 7.72 -1.91
C ASP A 154 2.85 8.97 -1.01
N THR A 155 1.72 9.66 -0.94
CA THR A 155 1.54 10.91 -0.21
C THR A 155 0.32 10.84 0.69
N LEU A 156 0.44 11.40 1.89
CA LEU A 156 -0.66 11.60 2.82
C LEU A 156 -0.75 13.10 3.15
N ILE A 157 -1.94 13.69 2.98
CA ILE A 157 -2.20 15.09 3.27
C ILE A 157 -3.15 15.17 4.47
N LEU A 158 -2.66 15.77 5.54
CA LEU A 158 -3.40 16.07 6.75
C LEU A 158 -3.72 17.56 6.81
N ALA A 159 -4.93 17.91 7.20
CA ALA A 159 -5.38 19.29 7.38
C ALA A 159 -5.85 19.55 8.81
N ASN A 160 -5.53 20.73 9.35
CA ASN A 160 -6.04 21.22 10.62
C ASN A 160 -6.38 22.70 10.44
N GLY A 161 -7.66 23.01 10.24
CA GLY A 161 -8.12 24.34 9.87
C GLY A 161 -7.49 24.80 8.54
N GLU A 162 -6.71 25.88 8.59
CA GLU A 162 -5.98 26.44 7.44
C GLU A 162 -4.61 25.79 7.21
N GLN A 163 -4.13 24.96 8.13
CA GLN A 163 -2.81 24.35 8.06
C GLN A 163 -2.88 23.00 7.34
N LYS A 164 -1.93 22.76 6.42
CA LYS A 164 -1.77 21.49 5.71
C LYS A 164 -0.39 20.89 5.97
N ALA A 165 -0.34 19.59 6.21
CA ALA A 165 0.88 18.84 6.41
C ALA A 165 0.91 17.67 5.41
N THR A 166 1.92 17.68 4.55
CA THR A 166 2.16 16.63 3.55
C THR A 166 3.24 15.69 4.05
N TYR A 167 2.95 14.39 4.00
CA TYR A 167 3.88 13.32 4.36
C TYR A 167 4.13 12.46 3.13
N ALA A 168 5.40 12.29 2.77
CA ALA A 168 5.82 11.37 1.73
C ALA A 168 6.17 10.02 2.35
N LEU A 169 5.81 8.93 1.67
CA LEU A 169 6.13 7.57 2.11
C LEU A 169 7.64 7.30 2.10
N PHE A 170 8.35 7.95 1.19
CA PHE A 170 9.79 7.86 1.05
C PHE A 170 10.40 9.24 1.30
N ALA A 171 11.34 9.32 2.24
CA ALA A 171 12.14 10.54 2.39
C ALA A 171 12.99 10.73 1.13
N PRO A 172 13.10 11.96 0.59
CA PRO A 172 14.10 12.24 -0.43
C PRO A 172 15.47 11.98 0.19
N VAL A 173 16.26 11.10 -0.44
CA VAL A 173 17.63 10.83 -0.01
C VAL A 173 18.43 12.11 -0.24
N GLU A 174 18.67 12.88 0.82
CA GLU A 174 19.66 13.96 0.78
C GLU A 174 21.05 13.32 0.66
N GLU A 175 21.64 13.38 -0.53
CA GLU A 175 23.03 13.03 -0.75
C GLU A 175 23.89 13.96 0.12
N THR A 176 24.39 13.45 1.24
CA THR A 176 25.37 14.13 2.08
C THR A 176 26.66 14.26 1.25
N PRO A 177 27.16 15.47 0.95
CA PRO A 177 28.44 15.62 0.27
C PRO A 177 29.53 15.20 1.25
N GLU A 178 30.07 14.00 1.07
CA GLU A 178 31.26 13.57 1.79
C GLU A 178 32.41 14.55 1.49
N ALA A 179 32.86 15.22 2.54
CA ALA A 179 34.00 16.11 2.52
C ALA A 179 35.30 15.30 2.30
N GLY A 180 35.61 15.02 1.04
CA GLY A 180 36.91 14.53 0.61
C GLY A 180 37.98 15.61 0.80
N LYS A 181 38.62 15.66 1.97
CA LYS A 181 39.93 16.31 2.15
C LYS A 181 41.02 15.38 1.60
N ASP A 182 41.21 15.45 0.29
CA ASP A 182 42.45 15.03 -0.36
C ASP A 182 43.60 15.92 0.13
N LYS A 183 44.44 15.38 1.01
CA LYS A 183 45.72 16.05 1.36
C LYS A 183 46.73 15.66 0.30
N GLY A 184 47.09 16.68 -0.48
CA GLY A 184 47.92 16.59 -1.67
C GLY A 184 49.24 15.85 -1.49
N VAL A 185 49.56 15.12 -2.55
CA VAL A 185 50.91 14.68 -2.88
C VAL A 185 51.62 15.84 -3.59
N PRO A 186 52.68 16.46 -3.02
CA PRO A 186 53.53 17.35 -3.79
C PRO A 186 54.49 16.51 -4.64
N ASN A 187 54.35 16.61 -5.95
CA ASN A 187 55.28 16.07 -6.92
C ASN A 187 56.15 17.23 -7.45
N GLY A 188 57.47 17.08 -7.36
CA GLY A 188 58.43 17.84 -8.18
C GLY A 188 59.24 18.94 -7.48
N GLN A 189 60.45 18.59 -7.01
CA GLN A 189 61.72 18.95 -7.66
C GLN A 189 62.88 18.17 -7.01
#